data_AF-A0A529I233-F1
#
_entry.id   AF-A0A529I233-F1
#
_cell.length_a   1.000
_cell.length_b   1.000
_cell.length_c   1.000
_cell.angle_alpha   90.00
_cell.angle_beta   90.00
_cell.angle_gamma   90.00
#
_symmetry.space_group_name_H-M   'P 1'
#
loop_
_entity.id
_entity.type
_entity.pdbx_description
1 polymer ?
#
loop_
_entity_poly.entity_id
_entity_poly.type
_entity_poly.pdbx_seq_one_letter_code
_entity_poly.pdbx_strand_id
1 'polypeptide(L)'
;TDAWMSMAGNGDKGIPNGLPVDEWGIKVDENSRPVGSCTARGGDTNGPASVYSIQKYLDWLKAYAPAEAQGMTFSESGPVPAQGAVAQQIFWYTAFTASMVDAGAKAVMNDDGTPKWRMAPSPHGVYWKDGMKLGYQDVGSWTLMKSTPTDRAKAAWLYAQFVTSKTVDVKKSHVGLTFIRESTIHDKSFTERAPKLGGLIEFYRSPARIQWSPTGTNVPDYPKLAQLWWQAIGDASSGAKTAQEAMDSLCAEQEKVMSRIEKSGVQGDIGPRMAEEHDLAYWNADAVKKGNLAPQLKIENEKEKPITINYDELVKSWQK
;
A
#
# COMPACT_ATOMS: atom_id res chain seq x y z
N THR A 1 -3.82 6.31 -3.11
CA THR A 1 -3.50 4.88 -2.98
C THR A 1 -4.31 4.29 -1.83
N ASP A 2 -4.68 3.03 -1.96
CA ASP A 2 -5.19 2.13 -0.91
C ASP A 2 -4.25 1.99 0.31
N ALA A 3 -2.95 2.28 0.19
CA ALA A 3 -2.00 2.22 1.30
C ALA A 3 -2.41 3.04 2.54
N TRP A 4 -3.18 4.13 2.33
CA TRP A 4 -3.76 4.93 3.41
C TRP A 4 -4.59 4.09 4.38
N MET A 5 -5.31 3.08 3.90
CA MET A 5 -6.09 2.18 4.76
C MET A 5 -5.18 1.42 5.72
N SER A 6 -4.13 0.78 5.19
CA SER A 6 -3.17 0.04 6.01
C SER A 6 -2.46 0.93 7.03
N MET A 7 -2.05 2.13 6.62
CA MET A 7 -1.43 3.11 7.50
C MET A 7 -2.37 3.56 8.62
N ALA A 8 -3.67 3.62 8.36
CA ALA A 8 -4.66 3.93 9.38
C ALA A 8 -4.88 2.77 10.38
N GLY A 9 -4.65 1.52 9.95
CA GLY A 9 -4.89 0.30 10.73
C GLY A 9 -6.06 -0.56 10.23
N ASN A 10 -6.47 -0.42 8.96
CA ASN A 10 -7.39 -1.35 8.31
C ASN A 10 -6.71 -2.70 8.05
N GLY A 11 -7.45 -3.78 8.26
CA GLY A 11 -6.95 -5.14 8.13
C GLY A 11 -6.30 -5.67 9.40
N ASP A 12 -5.71 -6.87 9.34
CA ASP A 12 -5.18 -7.56 10.51
C ASP A 12 -3.65 -7.57 10.59
N LYS A 13 -3.14 -8.12 11.69
CA LYS A 13 -1.71 -8.43 11.85
C LYS A 13 -1.30 -9.56 10.89
N GLY A 14 0.00 -9.60 10.63
CA GLY A 14 0.62 -10.65 9.83
C GLY A 14 1.08 -10.11 8.49
N ILE A 15 2.34 -10.35 8.16
CA ILE A 15 2.94 -9.99 6.88
C ILE A 15 3.03 -11.29 6.04
N PRO A 16 2.74 -11.27 4.73
CA PRO A 16 2.70 -10.10 3.86
C PRO A 16 1.34 -9.49 3.60
N ASN A 17 0.23 -9.92 4.24
CA ASN A 17 -1.11 -9.50 3.79
C ASN A 17 -2.07 -8.98 4.87
N GLY A 18 -1.85 -9.29 6.15
CA GLY A 18 -2.86 -9.21 7.19
C GLY A 18 -3.82 -10.38 7.07
N LEU A 19 -3.88 -11.24 8.08
CA LEU A 19 -4.79 -12.39 8.10
C LEU A 19 -5.61 -12.38 9.39
N PRO A 20 -6.93 -12.60 9.32
CA PRO A 20 -7.69 -13.03 8.14
C PRO A 20 -8.23 -11.89 7.26
N VAL A 21 -8.07 -10.62 7.66
CA VAL A 21 -8.53 -9.46 6.88
C VAL A 21 -7.33 -8.74 6.29
N ASP A 22 -7.31 -8.58 4.98
CA ASP A 22 -6.21 -7.93 4.28
C ASP A 22 -6.33 -6.39 4.26
N GLU A 23 -5.35 -5.69 3.66
CA GLU A 23 -5.36 -4.23 3.60
C GLU A 23 -6.42 -3.62 2.69
N TRP A 24 -7.13 -4.43 1.89
CA TRP A 24 -8.33 -4.01 1.15
C TRP A 24 -9.59 -4.08 2.03
N GLY A 25 -9.46 -4.63 3.25
CA GLY A 25 -10.57 -4.90 4.15
C GLY A 25 -11.32 -6.18 3.78
N ILE A 26 -10.76 -7.05 2.95
CA ILE A 26 -11.41 -8.30 2.54
C ILE A 26 -10.98 -9.40 3.50
N LYS A 27 -11.97 -10.03 4.15
CA LYS A 27 -11.77 -11.20 5.00
C LYS A 27 -11.66 -12.46 4.14
N VAL A 28 -10.73 -13.34 4.50
CA VAL A 28 -10.67 -14.72 3.99
C VAL A 28 -10.94 -15.75 5.08
N ASP A 29 -11.42 -16.92 4.67
CA ASP A 29 -11.52 -18.09 5.54
C ASP A 29 -10.19 -18.87 5.65
N GLU A 30 -10.19 -19.97 6.41
CA GLU A 30 -9.02 -20.84 6.59
C GLU A 30 -8.49 -21.47 5.28
N ASN A 31 -9.29 -21.44 4.21
CA ASN A 31 -8.93 -21.94 2.88
C ASN A 31 -8.52 -20.81 1.92
N SER A 32 -8.30 -19.59 2.44
CA SER A 32 -7.96 -18.39 1.64
C SER A 32 -9.04 -17.98 0.62
N ARG A 33 -10.31 -18.32 0.88
CA ARG A 33 -11.45 -17.85 0.09
C ARG A 33 -11.95 -16.51 0.62
N PRO A 34 -12.17 -15.49 -0.22
CA PRO A 34 -12.82 -14.24 0.20
C PRO A 34 -14.23 -14.50 0.73
N VAL A 35 -14.54 -14.01 1.92
CA VAL A 35 -15.85 -14.24 2.58
C VAL A 35 -16.63 -12.98 2.89
N GLY A 36 -16.00 -11.80 2.87
CA GLY A 36 -16.67 -10.54 3.18
C GLY A 36 -15.77 -9.34 2.99
N SER A 37 -16.34 -8.24 2.51
CA SER A 37 -15.66 -6.93 2.41
C SER A 37 -16.27 -5.95 3.41
N CYS A 38 -17.59 -5.99 3.55
CA CYS A 38 -18.27 -5.20 4.56
C CYS A 38 -18.00 -5.78 5.96
N THR A 39 -18.01 -4.90 6.96
CA THR A 39 -18.04 -5.28 8.38
C THR A 39 -19.19 -6.22 8.70
N ALA A 40 -20.29 -6.14 7.96
CA ALA A 40 -21.43 -7.05 8.08
C ALA A 40 -21.07 -8.53 7.83
N ARG A 41 -19.97 -8.83 7.12
CA ARG A 41 -19.47 -10.21 6.87
C ARG A 41 -18.05 -10.40 7.41
N GLY A 42 -17.64 -9.55 8.35
CA GLY A 42 -16.33 -9.58 9.00
C GLY A 42 -15.18 -9.00 8.18
N GLY A 43 -15.45 -8.37 7.03
CA GLY A 43 -14.47 -7.50 6.38
C GLY A 43 -14.30 -6.18 7.13
N ASP A 44 -13.49 -5.28 6.59
CA ASP A 44 -13.13 -4.00 7.23
C ASP A 44 -13.17 -2.82 6.24
N THR A 45 -13.61 -3.05 4.99
CA THR A 45 -13.66 -2.01 3.95
C THR A 45 -14.50 -0.80 4.37
N ASN A 46 -15.64 -1.02 5.02
CA ASN A 46 -16.46 0.06 5.59
C ASN A 46 -16.35 0.21 7.11
N GLY A 47 -15.30 -0.37 7.70
CA GLY A 47 -15.05 -0.32 9.13
C GLY A 47 -14.49 1.02 9.61
N PRO A 48 -14.51 1.26 10.93
CA PRO A 48 -14.04 2.52 11.53
C PRO A 48 -12.62 2.93 11.10
N ALA A 49 -11.68 1.99 10.99
CA ALA A 49 -10.31 2.28 10.57
C ALA A 49 -10.23 2.80 9.13
N SER A 50 -11.00 2.20 8.22
CA SER A 50 -11.10 2.58 6.81
C SER A 50 -11.75 3.96 6.64
N VAL A 51 -12.84 4.20 7.35
CA VAL A 51 -13.55 5.49 7.31
C VAL A 51 -12.69 6.60 7.90
N TYR A 52 -12.00 6.32 9.01
CA TYR A 52 -10.99 7.20 9.59
C TYR A 52 -9.89 7.54 8.59
N SER A 53 -9.38 6.54 7.86
CA SER A 53 -8.34 6.72 6.84
C SER A 53 -8.76 7.73 5.77
N ILE A 54 -9.94 7.52 5.18
CA ILE A 54 -10.44 8.40 4.13
C ILE A 54 -10.73 9.79 4.69
N GLN A 55 -11.33 9.90 5.87
CA GLN A 55 -11.55 11.20 6.49
C GLN A 55 -10.24 11.96 6.71
N LYS A 56 -9.19 11.29 7.21
CA LYS A 56 -7.86 11.91 7.40
C LYS A 56 -7.24 12.34 6.08
N TYR A 57 -7.34 11.52 5.04
CA TYR A 57 -6.88 11.88 3.71
C TYR A 57 -7.56 13.17 3.22
N LEU A 58 -8.89 13.26 3.33
CA LEU A 58 -9.66 14.44 2.92
C LEU A 58 -9.30 15.68 3.74
N ASP A 59 -9.21 15.53 5.07
CA ASP A 59 -8.85 16.61 5.98
C ASP A 59 -7.44 17.15 5.66
N TRP A 60 -6.47 16.27 5.42
CA TRP A 60 -5.09 16.66 5.16
C TRP A 60 -4.91 17.25 3.77
N LEU A 61 -5.59 16.70 2.76
CA LEU A 61 -5.60 17.25 1.41
C LEU A 61 -6.15 18.68 1.40
N LYS A 62 -7.17 18.96 2.21
CA LYS A 62 -7.75 20.30 2.33
C LYS A 62 -6.91 21.25 3.18
N ALA A 63 -6.31 20.77 4.27
CA ALA A 63 -5.65 21.63 5.25
C ALA A 63 -4.17 21.91 4.95
N TYR A 64 -3.47 20.97 4.32
CA TYR A 64 -2.00 20.98 4.25
C TYR A 64 -1.41 20.82 2.85
N ALA A 65 -2.17 20.32 1.87
CA ALA A 65 -1.68 20.18 0.51
C ALA A 65 -1.80 21.51 -0.28
N PRO A 66 -0.98 21.71 -1.34
CA PRO A 66 -1.19 22.77 -2.30
C PRO A 66 -2.61 22.71 -2.89
N ALA A 67 -3.22 23.86 -3.19
CA ALA A 67 -4.61 23.94 -3.64
C ALA A 67 -4.86 23.15 -4.94
N GLU A 68 -3.87 23.10 -5.82
CA GLU A 68 -3.91 22.40 -7.10
C GLU A 68 -3.87 20.87 -6.94
N ALA A 69 -3.43 20.36 -5.78
CA ALA A 69 -3.23 18.92 -5.55
C ALA A 69 -4.52 18.11 -5.71
N GLN A 70 -5.69 18.70 -5.40
CA GLN A 70 -6.99 18.04 -5.55
C GLN A 70 -7.31 17.66 -7.00
N GLY A 71 -6.81 18.43 -7.97
CA GLY A 71 -7.04 18.18 -9.39
C GLY A 71 -5.97 17.34 -10.06
N MET A 72 -4.90 16.97 -9.35
CA MET A 72 -3.76 16.26 -9.94
C MET A 72 -4.04 14.76 -10.07
N THR A 73 -3.69 14.23 -11.24
CA THR A 73 -3.53 12.80 -11.45
C THR A 73 -2.25 12.27 -10.80
N PHE A 74 -2.10 10.94 -10.79
CA PHE A 74 -0.89 10.27 -10.33
C PHE A 74 0.38 10.78 -11.04
N SER A 75 0.32 10.97 -12.37
CA SER A 75 1.50 11.38 -13.16
C SER A 75 1.84 12.86 -12.99
N GLU A 76 0.87 13.69 -12.61
CA GLU A 76 1.08 15.11 -12.33
C GLU A 76 1.62 15.32 -10.91
N SER A 77 1.10 14.57 -9.92
CA SER A 77 1.53 14.69 -8.52
C SER A 77 2.89 14.02 -8.23
N GLY A 78 3.24 12.95 -8.93
CA GLY A 78 4.47 12.18 -8.71
C GLY A 78 5.77 13.00 -8.79
N PRO A 79 5.96 13.87 -9.81
CA PRO A 79 7.16 14.70 -9.94
C PRO A 79 7.22 15.93 -9.01
N VAL A 80 6.11 16.32 -8.35
CA VAL A 80 6.03 17.55 -7.54
C VAL A 80 7.11 17.65 -6.45
N PRO A 81 7.45 16.58 -5.70
CA PRO A 81 8.50 16.66 -4.69
C PRO A 81 9.86 17.12 -5.24
N ALA A 82 10.24 16.73 -6.46
CA ALA A 82 11.51 17.14 -7.07
C ALA A 82 11.61 18.65 -7.34
N GLN A 83 10.46 19.34 -7.38
CA GLN A 83 10.37 20.79 -7.60
C GLN A 83 10.61 21.59 -6.33
N GLY A 84 10.66 20.94 -5.15
CA GLY A 84 10.82 21.62 -3.85
C GLY A 84 9.58 22.41 -3.42
N ALA A 85 8.43 22.18 -4.06
CA ALA A 85 7.17 22.87 -3.77
C ALA A 85 6.45 22.34 -2.52
N VAL A 86 6.85 21.17 -2.01
CA VAL A 86 6.27 20.54 -0.82
C VAL A 86 7.37 20.12 0.15
N ALA A 87 7.08 20.23 1.45
CA ALA A 87 8.01 19.83 2.50
C ALA A 87 7.99 18.31 2.78
N GLN A 88 6.87 17.64 2.49
CA GLN A 88 6.67 16.23 2.79
C GLN A 88 5.75 15.58 1.75
N GLN A 89 6.08 14.34 1.37
CA GLN A 89 5.19 13.43 0.68
C GLN A 89 4.98 12.20 1.58
N ILE A 90 3.74 11.94 1.98
CA ILE A 90 3.41 10.91 2.97
C ILE A 90 3.55 9.50 2.40
N PHE A 91 3.28 9.36 1.10
CA PHE A 91 3.43 8.12 0.36
C PHE A 91 4.42 8.31 -0.78
N TRP A 92 5.41 7.43 -0.87
CA TRP A 92 6.50 7.54 -1.82
C TRP A 92 6.45 6.44 -2.89
N TYR A 93 6.36 6.83 -4.15
CA TYR A 93 6.51 5.91 -5.29
C TYR A 93 7.94 5.95 -5.82
N THR A 94 8.66 4.82 -5.77
CA THR A 94 10.07 4.75 -6.18
C THR A 94 10.31 5.14 -7.64
N ALA A 95 9.27 5.04 -8.48
CA ALA A 95 9.27 5.50 -9.88
C ALA A 95 9.67 6.98 -10.05
N PHE A 96 9.45 7.83 -9.05
CA PHE A 96 9.79 9.26 -9.09
C PHE A 96 11.05 9.61 -8.29
N THR A 97 11.70 8.64 -7.63
CA THR A 97 12.91 8.92 -6.83
C THR A 97 14.09 9.36 -7.70
N ALA A 98 14.24 8.78 -8.89
CA ALA A 98 15.35 9.10 -9.78
C ALA A 98 15.38 10.59 -10.16
N SER A 99 14.22 11.20 -10.39
CA SER A 99 14.11 12.64 -10.67
C SER A 99 14.38 13.53 -9.47
N MET A 100 14.46 12.98 -8.25
CA MET A 100 14.80 13.74 -7.04
C MET A 100 16.30 13.74 -6.72
N VAL A 101 17.12 13.03 -7.51
CA VAL A 101 18.58 12.95 -7.34
C VAL A 101 19.36 13.17 -8.63
N ASP A 102 18.67 13.47 -9.73
CA ASP A 102 19.32 13.78 -11.00
C ASP A 102 19.88 15.22 -11.02
N ALA A 103 20.59 15.58 -12.08
CA ALA A 103 21.19 16.90 -12.23
C ALA A 103 20.16 18.05 -12.39
N GLY A 104 18.91 17.72 -12.73
CA GLY A 104 17.81 18.66 -12.86
C GLY A 104 17.16 19.02 -11.53
N ALA A 105 17.29 18.17 -10.50
CA ALA A 105 16.66 18.31 -9.19
C ALA A 105 17.27 19.40 -8.28
N LYS A 106 17.74 20.52 -8.83
CA LYS A 106 18.48 21.58 -8.11
C LYS A 106 17.72 22.17 -6.92
N ALA A 107 16.39 22.21 -7.00
CA ALA A 107 15.54 22.71 -5.92
C ALA A 107 15.69 21.88 -4.63
N VAL A 108 15.91 20.56 -4.77
CA VAL A 108 15.92 19.60 -3.67
C VAL A 108 17.26 18.95 -3.40
N MET A 109 18.31 19.41 -4.08
CA MET A 109 19.69 18.97 -3.89
C MET A 109 20.56 20.11 -3.32
N ASN A 110 21.58 19.74 -2.56
CA ASN A 110 22.66 20.63 -2.13
C ASN A 110 23.73 20.73 -3.22
N ASP A 111 24.59 21.76 -3.13
CA ASP A 111 25.67 22.00 -4.08
C ASP A 111 26.73 20.87 -4.08
N ASP A 112 26.86 20.14 -2.97
CA ASP A 112 27.75 18.96 -2.84
C ASP A 112 27.16 17.67 -3.46
N GLY A 113 25.95 17.75 -4.03
CA GLY A 113 25.26 16.63 -4.64
C GLY A 113 24.56 15.69 -3.65
N THR A 114 24.40 16.07 -2.39
CA THR A 114 23.55 15.37 -1.42
C THR A 114 22.10 15.90 -1.47
N PRO A 115 21.09 15.07 -1.17
CA PRO A 115 19.70 15.54 -1.12
C PRO A 115 19.45 16.43 0.10
N LYS A 116 18.54 17.41 -0.04
CA LYS A 116 17.97 18.19 1.07
C LYS A 116 16.85 17.44 1.80
N TRP A 117 16.33 16.40 1.18
CA TRP A 117 15.24 15.57 1.69
C TRP A 117 15.76 14.25 2.29
N ARG A 118 14.92 13.59 3.08
CA ARG A 118 15.19 12.28 3.67
C ARG A 118 13.93 11.41 3.65
N MET A 119 14.12 10.11 3.46
CA MET A 119 13.10 9.10 3.75
C MET A 119 13.00 8.92 5.26
N ALA A 120 11.77 8.73 5.72
CA ALA A 120 11.45 8.49 7.12
C ALA A 120 10.45 7.33 7.21
N PRO A 121 10.36 6.64 8.35
CA PRO A 121 9.25 5.74 8.63
C PRO A 121 7.89 6.38 8.35
N SER A 122 7.00 5.61 7.74
CA SER A 122 5.60 6.00 7.55
C SER A 122 4.93 6.40 8.86
N PRO A 123 4.08 7.44 8.87
CA PRO A 123 3.18 7.65 9.99
C PRO A 123 2.11 6.56 10.03
N HIS A 124 1.55 6.30 11.21
CA HIS A 124 0.42 5.38 11.39
C HIS A 124 -0.73 6.04 12.15
N GLY A 125 -1.94 5.57 11.90
CA GLY A 125 -3.16 6.00 12.56
C GLY A 125 -3.39 5.32 13.91
N VAL A 126 -4.45 5.74 14.60
CA VAL A 126 -4.81 5.26 15.94
C VAL A 126 -5.26 3.78 15.97
N TYR A 127 -5.76 3.26 14.85
CA TYR A 127 -6.18 1.86 14.72
C TYR A 127 -5.01 0.93 14.43
N TRP A 128 -3.88 1.46 13.98
CA TRP A 128 -2.70 0.66 13.66
C TRP A 128 -2.08 0.07 14.95
N LYS A 129 -1.59 -1.17 14.86
CA LYS A 129 -0.93 -1.91 15.95
C LYS A 129 0.29 -2.65 15.41
N ASP A 130 1.26 -2.88 16.28
CA ASP A 130 2.46 -3.66 15.95
C ASP A 130 2.10 -5.01 15.32
N GLY A 131 2.71 -5.29 14.16
CA GLY A 131 2.49 -6.48 13.35
C GLY A 131 1.54 -6.28 12.16
N MET A 132 0.87 -5.13 12.06
CA MET A 132 0.11 -4.73 10.88
C MET A 132 1.03 -4.20 9.78
N LYS A 133 0.53 -4.22 8.54
CA LYS A 133 1.14 -3.48 7.42
C LYS A 133 1.15 -1.99 7.70
N LEU A 134 2.15 -1.31 7.15
CA LEU A 134 2.31 0.15 7.29
C LEU A 134 2.64 0.84 5.95
N GLY A 135 2.43 0.12 4.86
CA GLY A 135 2.64 0.62 3.51
C GLY A 135 2.42 -0.48 2.48
N TYR A 136 2.64 -0.11 1.23
CA TYR A 136 2.35 -0.94 0.07
C TYR A 136 3.51 -0.89 -0.92
N GLN A 137 3.92 -2.04 -1.44
CA GLN A 137 4.89 -2.13 -2.53
C GLN A 137 4.29 -2.80 -3.77
N ASP A 138 4.29 -2.07 -4.88
CA ASP A 138 4.04 -2.64 -6.19
C ASP A 138 5.21 -3.56 -6.59
N VAL A 139 4.96 -4.86 -6.59
CA VAL A 139 5.93 -5.86 -7.04
C VAL A 139 5.54 -6.38 -8.43
N GLY A 140 6.40 -6.11 -9.41
CA GLY A 140 6.25 -6.65 -10.75
C GLY A 140 6.53 -8.16 -10.76
N SER A 141 5.79 -8.91 -11.58
CA SER A 141 6.05 -10.33 -11.85
C SER A 141 6.13 -10.60 -13.35
N TRP A 142 6.88 -11.65 -13.71
CA TRP A 142 6.88 -12.17 -15.08
C TRP A 142 5.81 -13.24 -15.19
N THR A 143 4.74 -12.97 -15.94
CA THR A 143 3.66 -13.92 -16.18
C THR A 143 3.84 -14.61 -17.53
N LEU A 144 4.01 -15.93 -17.52
CA LEU A 144 4.00 -16.76 -18.73
C LEU A 144 2.64 -17.46 -18.86
N MET A 145 1.86 -17.09 -19.88
CA MET A 145 0.52 -17.66 -20.05
C MET A 145 0.59 -19.14 -20.44
N LYS A 146 -0.30 -19.96 -19.88
CA LYS A 146 -0.42 -21.40 -20.21
C LYS A 146 -0.65 -21.67 -21.70
N SER A 147 -1.27 -20.72 -22.41
CA SER A 147 -1.52 -20.78 -23.86
C SER A 147 -0.29 -20.50 -24.72
N THR A 148 0.80 -19.99 -24.14
CA THR A 148 2.03 -19.67 -24.87
C THR A 148 2.70 -20.98 -25.33
N PRO A 149 2.97 -21.18 -26.63
CA PRO A 149 3.71 -22.35 -27.11
C PRO A 149 5.03 -22.51 -26.35
N THR A 150 5.35 -23.74 -25.95
CA THR A 150 6.48 -24.02 -25.05
C THR A 150 7.80 -23.40 -25.51
N ASP A 151 8.10 -23.45 -26.81
CA ASP A 151 9.34 -22.88 -27.34
C ASP A 151 9.40 -21.34 -27.23
N ARG A 152 8.26 -20.66 -27.36
CA ARG A 152 8.17 -19.21 -27.10
C ARG A 152 8.22 -18.89 -25.61
N ALA A 153 7.60 -19.73 -24.78
CA ALA A 153 7.65 -19.57 -23.33
C ALA A 153 9.08 -19.71 -22.78
N LYS A 154 9.89 -20.63 -23.33
CA LYS A 154 11.32 -20.76 -23.01
C LYS A 154 12.10 -19.49 -23.36
N ALA A 155 11.87 -18.92 -24.54
CA ALA A 155 12.53 -17.66 -24.93
C ALA A 155 12.13 -16.49 -24.01
N ALA A 156 10.83 -16.37 -23.68
CA ALA A 156 10.35 -15.36 -22.74
C ALA A 156 10.94 -15.56 -21.33
N TRP A 157 11.08 -16.81 -20.87
CA TRP A 157 11.75 -17.14 -19.61
C TRP A 157 13.22 -16.71 -19.61
N LEU A 158 13.98 -17.02 -20.66
CA LEU A 158 15.38 -16.58 -20.79
C LEU A 158 15.51 -15.06 -20.79
N TYR A 159 14.59 -14.36 -21.44
CA TYR A 159 14.56 -12.89 -21.42
C TYR A 159 14.26 -12.35 -20.02
N ALA A 160 13.30 -12.93 -19.31
CA ALA A 160 13.00 -12.57 -17.92
C ALA A 160 14.24 -12.79 -17.01
N GLN A 161 14.96 -13.90 -17.19
CA GLN A 161 16.21 -14.17 -16.46
C GLN A 161 17.30 -13.14 -16.80
N PHE A 162 17.44 -12.75 -18.07
CA PHE A 162 18.38 -11.70 -18.46
C PHE A 162 18.05 -10.35 -17.81
N VAL A 163 16.80 -9.89 -17.93
CA VAL A 163 16.38 -8.59 -17.39
C VAL A 163 16.51 -8.53 -15.87
N THR A 164 16.27 -9.65 -15.19
CA THR A 164 16.41 -9.75 -13.73
C THR A 164 17.81 -10.08 -13.28
N SER A 165 18.75 -10.44 -14.17
CA SER A 165 20.11 -10.83 -13.81
C SER A 165 20.82 -9.74 -13.01
N LYS A 166 21.74 -10.13 -12.10
CA LYS A 166 22.44 -9.21 -11.19
C LYS A 166 23.09 -8.03 -11.92
N THR A 167 23.80 -8.27 -13.03
CA THR A 167 24.46 -7.21 -13.80
C THR A 167 23.47 -6.21 -14.40
N VAL A 168 22.36 -6.71 -14.96
CA VAL A 168 21.33 -5.85 -15.57
C VAL A 168 20.56 -5.10 -14.49
N ASP A 169 20.18 -5.76 -13.42
CA ASP A 169 19.46 -5.16 -12.30
C ASP A 169 20.29 -4.06 -11.63
N VAL A 170 21.58 -4.29 -11.31
CA VAL A 170 22.47 -3.24 -10.77
C VAL A 170 22.49 -2.01 -11.66
N LYS A 171 22.69 -2.19 -12.97
CA LYS A 171 22.71 -1.07 -13.91
C LYS A 171 21.36 -0.34 -13.96
N LYS A 172 20.26 -1.08 -14.03
CA LYS A 172 18.90 -0.50 -14.06
C LYS A 172 18.56 0.23 -12.77
N SER A 173 18.87 -0.35 -11.61
CA SER A 173 18.64 0.28 -10.30
C SER A 173 19.48 1.54 -10.12
N HIS A 174 20.67 1.63 -10.72
CA HIS A 174 21.43 2.90 -10.71
C HIS A 174 20.72 4.01 -11.50
N VAL A 175 19.93 3.67 -12.51
CA VAL A 175 19.18 4.64 -13.30
C VAL A 175 17.83 4.95 -12.64
N GLY A 176 17.01 3.92 -12.41
CA GLY A 176 15.63 4.09 -11.99
C GLY A 176 15.38 4.03 -10.49
N LEU A 177 16.37 3.62 -9.68
CA LEU A 177 16.22 3.43 -8.22
C LEU A 177 15.09 2.46 -7.81
N THR A 178 14.75 1.55 -8.72
CA THR A 178 13.85 0.41 -8.48
C THR A 178 14.69 -0.86 -8.41
N PHE A 179 14.53 -1.66 -7.36
CA PHE A 179 15.35 -2.84 -7.10
C PHE A 179 14.56 -4.12 -7.36
N ILE A 180 15.14 -5.08 -8.06
CA ILE A 180 14.53 -6.40 -8.26
C ILE A 180 15.16 -7.43 -7.30
N ARG A 181 16.49 -7.35 -7.09
CA ARG A 181 17.22 -8.35 -6.29
C ARG A 181 17.72 -7.78 -4.98
N GLU A 182 17.66 -8.57 -3.92
CA GLU A 182 18.34 -8.29 -2.65
C GLU A 182 19.85 -8.14 -2.84
N SER A 183 20.47 -9.03 -3.64
CA SER A 183 21.89 -8.89 -3.98
C SER A 183 22.23 -7.53 -4.63
N THR A 184 21.29 -6.87 -5.32
CA THR A 184 21.47 -5.54 -5.92
C THR A 184 21.49 -4.44 -4.90
N ILE A 185 20.54 -4.41 -3.96
CA ILE A 185 20.56 -3.39 -2.90
C ILE A 185 21.81 -3.51 -2.02
N HIS A 186 22.38 -4.71 -1.88
CA HIS A 186 23.63 -4.96 -1.16
C HIS A 186 24.92 -4.77 -1.99
N ASP A 187 24.82 -4.32 -3.24
CA ASP A 187 26.03 -4.05 -4.04
C ASP A 187 26.89 -2.95 -3.40
N LYS A 188 28.21 -3.07 -3.53
CA LYS A 188 29.16 -2.07 -3.03
C LYS A 188 28.89 -0.70 -3.64
N SER A 189 28.51 -0.64 -4.92
CA SER A 189 28.19 0.61 -5.59
C SER A 189 27.02 1.37 -4.95
N PHE A 190 26.06 0.65 -4.35
CA PHE A 190 24.96 1.27 -3.60
C PHE A 190 25.34 1.67 -2.19
N THR A 191 26.30 0.97 -1.56
CA THR A 191 26.90 1.46 -0.32
C THR A 191 27.62 2.79 -0.55
N GLU A 192 28.40 2.91 -1.63
CA GLU A 192 29.10 4.14 -1.99
C GLU A 192 28.13 5.28 -2.36
N ARG A 193 27.00 4.96 -3.01
CA ARG A 193 25.99 5.95 -3.43
C ARG A 193 24.98 6.31 -2.34
N ALA A 194 24.84 5.52 -1.28
CA ALA A 194 23.81 5.69 -0.25
C ALA A 194 23.67 7.14 0.30
N PRO A 195 24.77 7.87 0.60
CA PRO A 195 24.67 9.26 1.07
C PRO A 195 23.95 10.23 0.10
N LYS A 196 23.86 9.87 -1.19
CA LYS A 196 23.20 10.65 -2.24
C LYS A 196 21.76 10.22 -2.52
N LEU A 197 21.22 9.27 -1.76
CA LEU A 197 19.90 8.65 -1.99
C LEU A 197 18.93 8.86 -0.83
N GLY A 198 19.26 9.75 0.11
CA GLY A 198 18.31 10.29 1.09
C GLY A 198 17.67 9.22 1.98
N GLY A 199 18.35 8.13 2.31
CA GLY A 199 17.80 7.07 3.17
C GLY A 199 17.18 5.89 2.42
N LEU A 200 17.11 5.90 1.08
CA LEU A 200 16.54 4.82 0.27
C LEU A 200 17.25 3.48 0.50
N ILE A 201 18.58 3.50 0.55
CA ILE A 201 19.38 2.27 0.67
C ILE A 201 19.25 1.71 2.08
N GLU A 202 19.27 2.59 3.07
CA GLU A 202 19.07 2.29 4.48
C GLU A 202 17.70 1.66 4.71
N PHE A 203 16.62 2.26 4.17
CA PHE A 203 15.27 1.71 4.24
C PHE A 203 15.18 0.31 3.63
N TYR A 204 15.64 0.13 2.40
CA TYR A 204 15.58 -1.19 1.74
C TYR A 204 16.55 -2.23 2.33
N ARG A 205 17.55 -1.84 3.12
CA ARG A 205 18.39 -2.77 3.90
C ARG A 205 17.87 -3.02 5.31
N SER A 206 16.95 -2.19 5.80
CA SER A 206 16.30 -2.34 7.11
C SER A 206 15.21 -3.41 7.10
N PRO A 207 14.77 -3.90 8.28
CA PRO A 207 13.57 -4.72 8.38
C PRO A 207 12.27 -3.90 8.20
N ALA A 208 12.30 -2.57 8.25
CA ALA A 208 11.09 -1.75 8.10
C ALA A 208 10.42 -1.96 6.73
N ARG A 209 11.19 -2.34 5.70
CA ARG A 209 10.65 -2.74 4.39
C ARG A 209 9.63 -3.87 4.44
N ILE A 210 9.69 -4.73 5.48
CA ILE A 210 8.80 -5.89 5.64
C ILE A 210 7.36 -5.43 5.91
N GLN A 211 7.17 -4.29 6.59
CA GLN A 211 5.85 -3.69 6.82
C GLN A 211 5.25 -3.09 5.54
N TRP A 212 6.08 -2.86 4.53
CA TRP A 212 5.71 -2.43 3.19
C TRP A 212 5.65 -3.66 2.28
N SER A 213 4.57 -4.43 2.37
CA SER A 213 4.43 -5.69 1.62
C SER A 213 3.48 -5.56 0.42
N PRO A 214 3.54 -6.51 -0.54
CA PRO A 214 2.60 -6.59 -1.67
C PRO A 214 1.14 -6.76 -1.23
N THR A 215 0.19 -6.57 -2.14
CA THR A 215 -1.25 -6.60 -1.82
C THR A 215 -1.84 -8.00 -1.68
N GLY A 216 -2.72 -8.15 -0.69
CA GLY A 216 -3.82 -9.09 -0.63
C GLY A 216 -3.49 -10.57 -0.53
N THR A 217 -4.36 -11.31 0.15
CA THR A 217 -4.31 -12.79 0.16
C THR A 217 -4.85 -13.37 -1.14
N ASN A 218 -5.98 -12.83 -1.62
CA ASN A 218 -6.68 -13.27 -2.83
C ASN A 218 -7.79 -12.27 -3.21
N VAL A 219 -7.45 -11.04 -3.63
CA VAL A 219 -8.47 -10.05 -4.06
C VAL A 219 -9.18 -10.58 -5.32
N PRO A 220 -10.46 -10.98 -5.24
CA PRO A 220 -11.12 -11.69 -6.33
C PRO A 220 -11.46 -10.72 -7.45
N ASP A 221 -11.03 -11.00 -8.69
CA ASP A 221 -11.24 -10.08 -9.83
C ASP A 221 -10.72 -8.66 -9.54
N TYR A 222 -9.45 -8.57 -9.09
CA TYR A 222 -8.76 -7.31 -8.79
C TYR A 222 -8.99 -6.21 -9.84
N PRO A 223 -8.90 -6.46 -11.17
CA PRO A 223 -9.14 -5.41 -12.16
C PRO A 223 -10.50 -4.74 -12.03
N LYS A 224 -11.53 -5.48 -11.62
CA LYS A 224 -12.87 -4.95 -11.41
C LYS A 224 -13.01 -4.26 -10.06
N LEU A 225 -12.51 -4.87 -8.99
CA LEU A 225 -12.59 -4.31 -7.63
C LEU A 225 -11.79 -3.00 -7.52
N ALA A 226 -10.65 -2.89 -8.20
CA ALA A 226 -9.86 -1.67 -8.21
C ALA A 226 -10.60 -0.47 -8.83
N GLN A 227 -11.44 -0.69 -9.85
CA GLN A 227 -12.24 0.40 -10.41
C GLN A 227 -13.29 0.92 -9.42
N LEU A 228 -13.90 0.02 -8.65
CA LEU A 228 -14.85 0.40 -7.59
C LEU A 228 -14.16 1.23 -6.51
N TRP A 229 -12.93 0.85 -6.14
CA TRP A 229 -12.10 1.60 -5.20
C TRP A 229 -11.90 3.05 -5.67
N TRP A 230 -11.42 3.24 -6.90
CA TRP A 230 -11.20 4.58 -7.45
C TRP A 230 -12.47 5.42 -7.52
N GLN A 231 -13.59 4.82 -7.89
CA GLN A 231 -14.88 5.50 -7.92
C GLN A 231 -15.32 5.97 -6.53
N ALA A 232 -15.24 5.11 -5.51
CA ALA A 232 -15.63 5.46 -4.15
C ALA A 232 -14.76 6.58 -3.56
N ILE A 233 -13.43 6.52 -3.78
CA ILE A 233 -12.53 7.59 -3.34
C ILE A 233 -12.80 8.90 -4.10
N GLY A 234 -13.16 8.82 -5.39
CA GLY A 234 -13.57 9.99 -6.17
C GLY A 234 -14.85 10.64 -5.63
N ASP A 235 -15.87 9.84 -5.29
CA ASP A 235 -17.12 10.33 -4.67
C ASP A 235 -16.83 11.05 -3.34
N ALA A 236 -15.95 10.49 -2.50
CA ALA A 236 -15.54 11.10 -1.24
C ALA A 236 -14.74 12.39 -1.45
N SER A 237 -13.75 12.36 -2.36
CA SER A 237 -12.84 13.48 -2.62
C SER A 237 -13.53 14.68 -3.27
N SER A 238 -14.60 14.44 -4.04
CA SER A 238 -15.43 15.51 -4.62
C SER A 238 -16.46 16.07 -3.64
N GLY A 239 -16.65 15.44 -2.48
CA GLY A 239 -17.70 15.78 -1.52
C GLY A 239 -19.10 15.31 -1.93
N ALA A 240 -19.23 14.48 -2.97
CA ALA A 240 -20.49 13.89 -3.37
C ALA A 240 -21.03 12.89 -2.33
N LYS A 241 -20.13 12.26 -1.57
CA LYS A 241 -20.44 11.39 -0.43
C LYS A 241 -19.54 11.73 0.75
N THR A 242 -20.03 11.49 1.96
CA THR A 242 -19.17 11.43 3.15
C THR A 242 -18.21 10.23 3.07
N ALA A 243 -17.16 10.23 3.90
CA ALA A 243 -16.23 9.10 3.98
C ALA A 243 -16.96 7.78 4.30
N GLN A 244 -17.92 7.80 5.23
CA GLN A 244 -18.71 6.60 5.58
C GLN A 244 -19.53 6.11 4.38
N GLU A 245 -20.32 6.99 3.74
CA GLU A 245 -21.17 6.62 2.61
C GLU A 245 -20.37 6.09 1.40
N ALA A 246 -19.18 6.64 1.17
CA ALA A 246 -18.28 6.17 0.13
C ALA A 246 -17.77 4.75 0.43
N MET A 247 -17.33 4.49 1.66
CA MET A 247 -16.85 3.17 2.06
C MET A 247 -17.97 2.13 2.14
N ASP A 248 -19.16 2.51 2.58
CA ASP A 248 -20.36 1.67 2.54
C ASP A 248 -20.74 1.30 1.10
N SER A 249 -20.71 2.28 0.19
CA SER A 249 -20.95 2.04 -1.24
C SER A 249 -19.92 1.06 -1.81
N LEU A 250 -18.64 1.27 -1.49
CA LEU A 250 -17.56 0.43 -1.97
C LEU A 250 -17.73 -1.01 -1.50
N CYS A 251 -17.93 -1.24 -0.21
CA CYS A 251 -18.01 -2.60 0.31
C CYS A 251 -19.21 -3.34 -0.30
N ALA A 252 -20.36 -2.66 -0.45
CA ALA A 252 -21.54 -3.24 -1.07
C ALA A 252 -21.31 -3.62 -2.55
N GLU A 253 -20.61 -2.78 -3.32
CA GLU A 253 -20.28 -3.10 -4.72
C GLU A 253 -19.23 -4.22 -4.83
N GLN A 254 -18.24 -4.26 -3.93
CA GLN A 254 -17.28 -5.36 -3.86
C GLN A 254 -18.00 -6.69 -3.57
N GLU A 255 -18.91 -6.72 -2.59
CA GLU A 255 -19.69 -7.92 -2.27
C GLU A 255 -20.62 -8.34 -3.44
N LYS A 256 -21.23 -7.40 -4.18
CA LYS A 256 -21.98 -7.73 -5.41
C LYS A 256 -21.12 -8.40 -6.47
N VAL A 257 -19.85 -8.05 -6.59
CA VAL A 257 -18.91 -8.75 -7.48
C VAL A 257 -18.61 -10.14 -6.92
N MET A 258 -18.21 -10.23 -5.65
CA MET A 258 -17.84 -11.49 -5.00
C MET A 258 -18.98 -12.52 -5.02
N SER A 259 -20.22 -12.13 -4.70
CA SER A 259 -21.39 -13.02 -4.75
C SER A 259 -21.70 -13.51 -6.17
N ARG A 260 -21.40 -12.73 -7.21
CA ARG A 260 -21.55 -13.20 -8.61
C ARG A 260 -20.49 -14.22 -8.96
N ILE A 261 -19.25 -14.02 -8.49
CA ILE A 261 -18.15 -14.96 -8.70
C ILE A 261 -18.47 -16.27 -7.98
N GLU A 262 -18.88 -16.23 -6.71
CA GLU A 262 -19.33 -17.39 -5.93
C GLU A 262 -20.41 -18.18 -6.69
N LYS A 263 -21.50 -17.53 -7.11
CA LYS A 263 -22.59 -18.16 -7.86
C LYS A 263 -22.15 -18.79 -9.17
N SER A 264 -21.16 -18.19 -9.85
CA SER A 264 -20.65 -18.71 -11.13
C SER A 264 -19.75 -19.93 -10.97
N GLY A 265 -19.10 -20.09 -9.81
CA GLY A 265 -18.09 -21.13 -9.58
C GLY A 265 -16.81 -20.99 -10.43
N VAL A 266 -16.62 -19.88 -11.17
CA VAL A 266 -15.54 -19.73 -12.16
C VAL A 266 -14.13 -19.78 -11.54
N GLN A 267 -14.00 -19.45 -10.26
CA GLN A 267 -12.72 -19.45 -9.53
C GLN A 267 -12.47 -20.75 -8.74
N GLY A 268 -13.37 -21.74 -8.83
CA GLY A 268 -13.21 -23.04 -8.17
C GLY A 268 -13.00 -22.93 -6.66
N ASP A 269 -12.08 -23.72 -6.12
CA ASP A 269 -11.86 -23.90 -4.68
C ASP A 269 -11.35 -22.65 -3.95
N ILE A 270 -10.77 -21.70 -4.69
CA ILE A 270 -10.26 -20.43 -4.14
C ILE A 270 -11.21 -19.25 -4.41
N GLY A 271 -12.39 -19.52 -4.99
CA GLY A 271 -13.39 -18.49 -5.24
C GLY A 271 -14.04 -17.98 -3.95
N PRO A 272 -14.71 -16.81 -4.00
CA PRO A 272 -15.42 -16.27 -2.85
C PRO A 272 -16.48 -17.24 -2.31
N ARG A 273 -16.65 -17.22 -0.99
CA ARG A 273 -17.68 -17.94 -0.26
C ARG A 273 -18.28 -17.02 0.80
N MET A 274 -19.37 -16.35 0.50
CA MET A 274 -19.84 -15.24 1.33
C MET A 274 -20.28 -15.74 2.72
N ALA A 275 -19.72 -15.16 3.79
CA ALA A 275 -20.11 -15.45 5.17
C ALA A 275 -21.48 -14.85 5.48
N GLU A 276 -22.24 -15.36 6.47
CA GLU A 276 -23.53 -14.76 6.87
C GLU A 276 -23.39 -13.32 7.39
N GLU A 277 -24.47 -12.54 7.33
CA GLU A 277 -24.44 -11.17 7.86
C GLU A 277 -24.66 -11.15 9.38
N HIS A 278 -23.84 -10.37 10.06
CA HIS A 278 -23.99 -10.02 11.47
C HIS A 278 -23.58 -8.57 11.70
N ASP A 279 -23.89 -8.01 12.86
CA ASP A 279 -23.45 -6.67 13.20
C ASP A 279 -21.93 -6.60 13.46
N LEU A 280 -21.40 -5.37 13.46
CA LEU A 280 -19.99 -5.13 13.73
C LEU A 280 -19.55 -5.64 15.11
N ALA A 281 -20.44 -5.60 16.12
CA ALA A 281 -20.11 -6.04 17.47
C ALA A 281 -19.87 -7.56 17.52
N TYR A 282 -20.69 -8.34 16.82
CA TYR A 282 -20.52 -9.77 16.65
C TYR A 282 -19.17 -10.08 15.97
N TRP A 283 -18.89 -9.45 14.84
CA TRP A 283 -17.67 -9.73 14.08
C TRP A 283 -16.40 -9.30 14.81
N ASN A 284 -16.45 -8.17 15.52
CA ASN A 284 -15.35 -7.77 16.39
C ASN A 284 -15.13 -8.78 17.53
N ALA A 285 -16.19 -9.25 18.19
CA ALA A 285 -16.09 -10.25 19.24
C ALA A 285 -15.52 -11.58 18.73
N ASP A 286 -15.91 -12.02 17.53
CA ASP A 286 -15.33 -13.20 16.86
C ASP A 286 -13.84 -13.01 16.56
N ALA A 287 -13.45 -11.84 16.02
CA ALA A 287 -12.06 -11.51 15.73
C ALA A 287 -11.20 -11.55 17.00
N VAL A 288 -11.62 -10.83 18.05
CA VAL A 288 -10.89 -10.78 19.33
C VAL A 288 -10.75 -12.18 19.94
N LYS A 289 -11.81 -12.99 19.92
CA LYS A 289 -11.78 -14.38 20.42
C LYS A 289 -10.74 -15.24 19.67
N LYS A 290 -10.52 -14.95 18.40
CA LYS A 290 -9.54 -15.64 17.54
C LYS A 290 -8.14 -15.01 17.58
N GLY A 291 -7.91 -13.98 18.39
CA GLY A 291 -6.63 -13.27 18.48
C GLY A 291 -6.37 -12.27 17.35
N ASN A 292 -7.41 -11.93 16.60
CA ASN A 292 -7.38 -11.04 15.44
C ASN A 292 -7.84 -9.62 15.84
N LEU A 293 -7.55 -8.63 15.00
CA LEU A 293 -7.93 -7.24 15.23
C LEU A 293 -9.14 -6.80 14.39
N ALA A 294 -9.25 -7.26 13.16
CA ALA A 294 -10.23 -6.72 12.20
C ALA A 294 -11.51 -7.57 12.12
N PRO A 295 -12.71 -6.93 12.01
CA PRO A 295 -12.92 -5.48 12.04
C PRO A 295 -12.81 -4.90 13.45
N GLN A 296 -12.27 -3.68 13.55
CA GLN A 296 -12.12 -2.97 14.82
C GLN A 296 -13.38 -2.15 15.16
N LEU A 297 -13.69 -2.01 16.45
CA LEU A 297 -14.70 -1.03 16.91
C LEU A 297 -14.14 0.39 16.83
N LYS A 298 -15.05 1.37 16.74
CA LYS A 298 -14.67 2.78 16.70
C LYS A 298 -13.94 3.18 17.98
N ILE A 299 -12.78 3.82 17.82
CA ILE A 299 -12.02 4.40 18.94
C ILE A 299 -12.62 5.76 19.28
N GLU A 300 -12.81 6.04 20.58
CA GLU A 300 -13.41 7.31 21.04
C GLU A 300 -12.55 8.53 20.68
N ASN A 301 -11.23 8.42 20.87
CA ASN A 301 -10.28 9.49 20.59
C ASN A 301 -9.47 9.22 19.31
N GLU A 302 -10.04 9.57 18.16
CA GLU A 302 -9.36 9.56 16.84
C GLU A 302 -8.50 10.81 16.58
N LYS A 303 -8.42 11.72 17.56
CA LYS A 303 -7.70 12.99 17.47
C LYS A 303 -6.62 13.07 18.53
N GLU A 304 -5.85 11.99 18.66
CA GLU A 304 -4.69 11.95 19.53
C GLU A 304 -3.74 13.13 19.23
N LYS A 305 -3.09 13.62 20.28
CA LYS A 305 -2.14 14.73 20.16
C LYS A 305 -0.95 14.28 19.31
N PRO A 306 -0.62 14.98 18.22
CA PRO A 306 0.57 14.65 17.43
C PRO A 306 1.83 14.66 18.29
N ILE A 307 2.71 13.69 18.06
CA ILE A 307 4.00 13.57 18.74
C ILE A 307 5.09 13.98 17.75
N THR A 308 5.83 15.04 18.07
CA THR A 308 7.04 15.39 17.34
C THR A 308 8.19 14.52 17.82
N ILE A 309 8.83 13.82 16.90
CA ILE A 309 9.97 12.95 17.17
C ILE A 309 11.19 13.45 16.38
N ASN A 310 12.38 13.37 16.99
CA ASN A 310 13.62 13.66 16.29
C ASN A 310 13.87 12.61 15.19
N TYR A 311 14.35 13.04 14.03
CA TYR A 311 14.60 12.14 12.89
C TYR A 311 15.57 11.01 13.24
N ASP A 312 16.69 11.33 13.91
CA ASP A 312 17.71 10.34 14.26
C ASP A 312 17.17 9.30 15.25
N GLU A 313 16.21 9.69 16.10
CA GLU A 313 15.50 8.74 16.96
C GLU A 313 14.55 7.85 16.14
N LEU A 314 13.80 8.47 15.21
CA LEU A 314 12.83 7.78 14.38
C LEU A 314 13.46 6.68 13.51
N VAL A 315 14.64 6.94 12.93
CA VAL A 315 15.35 5.96 12.07
C VAL A 315 16.11 4.88 12.83
N LYS A 316 16.24 4.94 14.16
CA LYS A 316 16.78 3.81 14.94
C LYS A 316 15.96 2.53 14.76
N SER A 317 14.67 2.66 14.45
CA SER A 317 13.81 1.53 14.08
C SER A 317 14.32 0.74 12.87
N TRP A 318 15.14 1.35 11.99
CA TRP A 318 15.71 0.71 10.81
C TRP A 318 17.00 -0.06 11.06
N GLN A 319 17.62 0.12 12.24
CA GLN A 319 18.90 -0.50 12.60
C GLN A 319 18.75 -1.82 13.38
N LYS A 320 17.53 -2.11 13.84
CA LYS A 320 17.18 -3.37 14.51
C LYS A 320 16.98 -4.48 13.49
#